data_AF-J3HCP3-F1
#
_entry.id   AF-J3HCP3-F1
#
_cell.length_a   1.000
_cell.length_b   1.000
_cell.length_c   1.000
_cell.angle_alpha   90.00
_cell.angle_beta   90.00
_cell.angle_gamma   90.00
#
_symmetry.space_group_name_H-M   'P 1'
#
loop_
_entity.id
_entity.type
_entity.pdbx_description
1 polymer ?
#
loop_
_entity_poly.entity_id
_entity_poly.type
_entity_poly.pdbx_seq_one_letter_code
_entity_poly.pdbx_strand_id
1 'polypeptide(L)'
;MAINHVGKCRSLVEIEEIISQIEYSDSDTVFRFPIDTLGARHSPMHDASRLQMVVTLARQKLEDDYLDIHPNAQELDAQQAVCDYSPGIAGVRLSKGIRIGSKEIDRRDVLTFATKRMQAMDAQEFDDLVKGRCIDLLCVGGSKIQYLKPLFSSRGKAKEKDGMAPVMRTLVDRTTQQSRAKVPESLVDALALFSAELIQNTQEHAITDHTGRPYLSHVEGVLMGWTRFYESTFKDDFSGHPDLNKYWNDEAARTETGAKSLRAFEISYFDSGPGLVSRFTGKRVQEMSLEDERRALLRCLQHKSTSKSQTAAGEGLPSVLQELRQIGGLMRIRTGRLSMFNAFTPGDNRDLFAFNDWTETNLSPVQGAVISILVPLRAQ
;
A
#
# COMPACT_ATOMS: atom_id res chain seq x y z
N MET A 1 20.02 -6.21 23.76
CA MET A 1 19.71 -6.10 22.33
C MET A 1 19.21 -7.43 21.80
N ALA A 2 17.88 -7.62 21.85
CA ALA A 2 17.23 -8.73 21.17
C ALA A 2 17.27 -8.49 19.65
N ILE A 3 17.43 -9.56 18.87
CA ILE A 3 17.39 -9.49 17.41
C ILE A 3 16.16 -10.24 16.93
N ASN A 4 15.31 -9.54 16.20
CA ASN A 4 14.15 -10.11 15.54
C ASN A 4 14.42 -10.20 14.04
N HIS A 5 14.36 -11.40 13.49
CA HIS A 5 14.58 -11.63 12.07
C HIS A 5 13.27 -11.44 11.31
N VAL A 6 13.21 -10.40 10.49
CA VAL A 6 12.06 -10.15 9.62
C VAL A 6 12.04 -11.23 8.54
N GLY A 7 10.99 -12.05 8.55
CA GLY A 7 10.81 -13.13 7.57
C GLY A 7 10.61 -12.62 6.14
N LYS A 8 10.09 -13.50 5.26
CA LYS A 8 9.82 -13.14 3.85
C LYS A 8 8.57 -12.29 3.67
N CYS A 9 7.70 -12.22 4.67
CA CYS A 9 6.49 -11.41 4.70
C CYS A 9 5.67 -11.58 3.41
N ARG A 10 5.31 -12.82 3.11
CA ARG A 10 4.60 -13.24 1.89
C ARG A 10 3.10 -13.02 1.99
N SER A 11 2.52 -13.26 3.17
CA SER A 11 1.09 -13.11 3.44
C SER A 11 0.82 -11.88 4.31
N LEU A 12 -0.44 -11.42 4.36
CA LEU A 12 -0.85 -10.36 5.28
C LEU A 12 -0.72 -10.81 6.74
N VAL A 13 -0.98 -12.09 7.03
CA VAL A 13 -0.81 -12.66 8.38
C VAL A 13 0.64 -12.51 8.85
N GLU A 14 1.63 -12.93 8.05
CA GLU A 14 3.05 -12.77 8.38
C GLU A 14 3.44 -11.29 8.57
N ILE A 15 2.84 -10.38 7.80
CA ILE A 15 3.10 -8.94 7.92
C ILE A 15 2.54 -8.38 9.23
N GLU A 16 1.29 -8.71 9.58
CA GLU A 16 0.67 -8.24 10.83
C GLU A 16 1.34 -8.85 12.07
N GLU A 17 1.88 -10.06 11.98
CA GLU A 17 2.72 -10.65 13.05
C GLU A 17 3.97 -9.81 13.32
N ILE A 18 4.68 -9.37 12.28
CA ILE A 18 5.85 -8.49 12.46
C ILE A 18 5.42 -7.11 12.98
N ILE A 19 4.30 -6.54 12.50
CA ILE A 19 3.75 -5.28 13.05
C ILE A 19 3.46 -5.42 14.55
N SER A 20 2.88 -6.54 14.96
CA SER A 20 2.63 -6.84 16.38
C SER A 20 3.93 -6.90 17.17
N GLN A 21 4.95 -7.61 16.65
CA GLN A 21 6.27 -7.66 17.28
C GLN A 21 6.93 -6.29 17.37
N ILE A 22 6.76 -5.42 16.37
CA ILE A 22 7.26 -4.03 16.41
C ILE A 22 6.64 -3.28 17.60
N GLU A 23 5.32 -3.33 17.74
CA GLU A 23 4.59 -2.61 18.80
C GLU A 23 4.97 -3.10 20.20
N TYR A 24 5.08 -4.41 20.41
CA TYR A 24 5.31 -4.99 21.74
C TYR A 24 6.79 -5.20 22.09
N SER A 25 7.71 -4.91 21.17
CA SER A 25 9.14 -5.06 21.42
C SER A 25 9.73 -3.89 22.20
N ASP A 26 10.74 -4.19 23.00
CA ASP A 26 11.54 -3.20 23.71
C ASP A 26 12.21 -2.21 22.74
N SER A 27 12.55 -1.03 23.25
CA SER A 27 13.22 0.02 22.47
C SER A 27 14.58 -0.38 21.89
N ASP A 28 15.25 -1.38 22.47
CA ASP A 28 16.55 -1.90 22.01
C ASP A 28 16.43 -3.12 21.08
N THR A 29 15.21 -3.55 20.72
CA THR A 29 15.02 -4.66 19.80
C THR A 29 15.36 -4.25 18.37
N VAL A 30 16.27 -5.00 17.74
CA VAL A 30 16.70 -4.77 16.37
C VAL A 30 15.92 -5.68 15.42
N PHE A 31 15.25 -5.07 14.45
CA PHE A 31 14.56 -5.78 13.38
C PHE A 31 15.49 -5.92 12.18
N ARG A 32 15.94 -7.14 11.91
CA ARG A 32 16.93 -7.47 10.90
C ARG A 32 16.28 -8.06 9.66
N PHE A 33 16.49 -7.40 8.52
CA PHE A 33 15.94 -7.80 7.23
C PHE A 33 16.96 -8.62 6.43
N PRO A 34 16.57 -9.76 5.84
CA PRO A 34 17.33 -10.34 4.77
C PRO A 34 17.12 -9.51 3.48
N ILE A 35 18.13 -9.47 2.62
CA ILE A 35 18.10 -8.61 1.42
C ILE A 35 16.98 -8.99 0.44
N ASP A 36 16.56 -10.25 0.42
CA ASP A 36 15.48 -10.74 -0.43
C ASP A 36 14.11 -10.22 0.01
N THR A 37 13.90 -9.90 1.29
CA THR A 37 12.61 -9.38 1.78
C THR A 37 12.29 -7.97 1.26
N LEU A 38 13.29 -7.08 1.21
CA LEU A 38 13.05 -5.67 0.82
C LEU A 38 12.90 -5.50 -0.70
N GLY A 39 13.60 -6.33 -1.48
CA GLY A 39 13.49 -6.37 -2.94
C GLY A 39 12.42 -7.34 -3.48
N ALA A 40 11.80 -8.14 -2.61
CA ALA A 40 10.75 -9.08 -3.00
C ALA A 40 9.56 -8.35 -3.65
N ARG A 41 8.86 -9.07 -4.52
CA ARG A 41 7.62 -8.63 -5.17
C ARG A 41 6.63 -9.76 -5.08
N HIS A 42 5.60 -9.59 -4.25
CA HIS A 42 4.58 -10.62 -4.05
C HIS A 42 3.30 -10.27 -4.81
N SER A 43 2.79 -9.06 -4.55
CA SER A 43 1.58 -8.49 -5.17
C SER A 43 1.43 -7.04 -4.71
N PRO A 44 0.72 -6.16 -5.42
CA PRO A 44 0.43 -4.81 -4.94
C PRO A 44 -0.14 -4.72 -3.51
N MET A 45 -1.12 -5.56 -3.13
CA MET A 45 -1.69 -5.53 -1.76
C MET A 45 -0.64 -5.87 -0.69
N HIS A 46 0.04 -7.01 -0.85
CA HIS A 46 1.04 -7.48 0.11
C HIS A 46 2.27 -6.56 0.16
N ASP A 47 2.73 -6.05 -0.98
CA ASP A 47 3.89 -5.17 -1.05
C ASP A 47 3.57 -3.79 -0.43
N ALA A 48 2.35 -3.27 -0.60
CA ALA A 48 1.88 -2.07 0.09
C ALA A 48 1.82 -2.29 1.62
N SER A 49 1.29 -3.43 2.07
CA SER A 49 1.27 -3.76 3.51
C SER A 49 2.67 -3.99 4.08
N ARG A 50 3.60 -4.60 3.33
CA ARG A 50 5.00 -4.70 3.74
C ARG A 50 5.67 -3.32 3.82
N LEU A 51 5.39 -2.44 2.87
CA LEU A 51 5.83 -1.05 2.94
C LEU A 51 5.30 -0.38 4.21
N GLN A 52 4.02 -0.53 4.53
CA GLN A 52 3.41 0.03 5.74
C GLN A 52 4.05 -0.52 7.03
N MET A 53 4.38 -1.82 7.07
CA MET A 53 5.14 -2.43 8.15
C MET A 53 6.52 -1.78 8.31
N VAL A 54 7.27 -1.61 7.21
CA VAL A 54 8.58 -0.95 7.23
C VAL A 54 8.48 0.51 7.67
N VAL A 55 7.47 1.24 7.19
CA VAL A 55 7.18 2.62 7.61
C VAL A 55 6.86 2.67 9.10
N THR A 56 6.05 1.73 9.60
CA THR A 56 5.66 1.65 11.01
C THR A 56 6.90 1.43 11.89
N LEU A 57 7.75 0.47 11.53
CA LEU A 57 9.04 0.26 12.20
C LEU A 57 9.88 1.55 12.18
N ALA A 58 10.03 2.18 11.02
CA ALA A 58 10.91 3.33 10.88
C ALA A 58 10.45 4.52 11.73
N ARG A 59 9.14 4.80 11.73
CA ARG A 59 8.53 5.88 12.54
C ARG A 59 8.57 5.61 14.04
N GLN A 60 8.45 4.36 14.46
CA GLN A 60 8.44 4.03 15.89
C GLN A 60 9.84 3.89 16.48
N LYS A 61 10.82 3.39 15.70
CA LYS A 61 12.11 2.95 16.24
C LYS A 61 13.34 3.46 15.47
N LEU A 62 13.23 3.86 14.20
CA LEU A 62 14.41 4.12 13.36
C LEU A 62 14.57 5.57 12.89
N GLU A 63 13.80 6.52 13.41
CA GLU A 63 13.95 7.95 13.03
C GLU A 63 15.40 8.44 13.26
N ASP A 64 16.04 7.91 14.32
CA ASP A 64 17.43 8.17 14.67
C ASP A 64 18.35 6.93 14.57
N ASP A 65 17.94 5.88 13.87
CA ASP A 65 18.72 4.63 13.69
C ASP A 65 18.72 4.19 12.22
N TYR A 66 19.31 3.03 11.94
CA TYR A 66 19.49 2.46 10.62
C TYR A 66 18.54 1.28 10.38
N LEU A 67 18.20 1.05 9.11
CA LEU A 67 17.54 -0.17 8.70
C LEU A 67 18.55 -1.32 8.77
N ASP A 68 18.34 -2.29 9.66
CA ASP A 68 19.29 -3.36 9.91
C ASP A 68 19.16 -4.46 8.86
N ILE A 69 20.24 -4.73 8.13
CA ILE A 69 20.34 -5.76 7.10
C ILE A 69 21.18 -6.91 7.61
N HIS A 70 20.85 -8.13 7.19
CA HIS A 70 21.57 -9.32 7.60
C HIS A 70 23.09 -9.19 7.37
N PRO A 71 23.95 -9.49 8.36
CA PRO A 71 25.39 -9.20 8.31
C PRO A 71 26.15 -9.99 7.24
N ASN A 72 25.58 -11.09 6.76
CA ASN A 72 26.17 -11.89 5.68
C ASN A 72 25.92 -11.29 4.28
N ALA A 73 25.11 -10.25 4.16
CA ALA A 73 24.89 -9.59 2.88
C ALA A 73 26.16 -8.82 2.46
N GLN A 74 26.52 -8.94 1.18
CA GLN A 74 27.51 -8.05 0.60
C GLN A 74 26.93 -6.63 0.52
N GLU A 75 27.76 -5.64 0.78
CA GLU A 75 27.33 -4.23 0.83
C GLU A 75 26.65 -3.77 -0.45
N LEU A 76 27.27 -4.05 -1.60
CA LEU A 76 26.73 -3.65 -2.90
C LEU A 76 25.37 -4.30 -3.17
N ASP A 77 25.23 -5.59 -2.84
CA ASP A 77 23.97 -6.32 -3.01
C ASP A 77 22.88 -5.78 -2.08
N ALA A 78 23.24 -5.42 -0.84
CA ALA A 78 22.32 -4.81 0.10
C ALA A 78 21.83 -3.43 -0.38
N GLN A 79 22.74 -2.56 -0.82
CA GLN A 79 22.39 -1.23 -1.36
C GLN A 79 21.49 -1.33 -2.60
N GLN A 80 21.78 -2.27 -3.50
CA GLN A 80 20.94 -2.54 -4.66
C GLN A 80 19.56 -3.07 -4.25
N ALA A 81 19.50 -4.08 -3.37
CA ALA A 81 18.26 -4.71 -2.96
C ALA A 81 17.29 -3.74 -2.28
N VAL A 82 17.78 -2.87 -1.39
CA VAL A 82 16.93 -1.87 -0.72
C VAL A 82 16.46 -0.76 -1.65
N CYS A 83 17.19 -0.50 -2.75
CA CYS A 83 16.83 0.54 -3.73
C CYS A 83 16.09 0.02 -4.95
N ASP A 84 15.90 -1.29 -5.08
CA ASP A 84 15.26 -1.89 -6.26
C ASP A 84 13.71 -1.76 -6.24
N TYR A 85 13.11 -1.52 -5.07
CA TYR A 85 11.66 -1.51 -4.92
C TYR A 85 11.16 -0.62 -3.77
N SER A 86 9.89 -0.21 -3.86
CA SER A 86 9.28 0.78 -2.96
C SER A 86 9.45 0.53 -1.45
N PRO A 87 9.22 -0.69 -0.91
CA PRO A 87 9.35 -0.94 0.53
C PRO A 87 10.75 -0.63 1.08
N GLY A 88 11.80 -1.01 0.33
CA GLY A 88 13.19 -0.74 0.73
C GLY A 88 13.52 0.75 0.66
N ILE A 89 13.14 1.44 -0.42
CA ILE A 89 13.38 2.88 -0.59
C ILE A 89 12.68 3.67 0.52
N ALA A 90 11.44 3.28 0.87
CA ALA A 90 10.70 3.87 1.98
C ALA A 90 11.42 3.70 3.33
N GLY A 91 11.89 2.49 3.62
CA GLY A 91 12.65 2.20 4.84
C GLY A 91 13.91 3.05 4.95
N VAL A 92 14.72 3.10 3.89
CA VAL A 92 15.95 3.90 3.85
C VAL A 92 15.64 5.40 3.93
N ARG A 93 14.56 5.88 3.30
CA ARG A 93 14.19 7.30 3.37
C ARG A 93 13.87 7.73 4.79
N LEU A 94 13.17 6.88 5.53
CA LEU A 94 12.66 7.14 6.87
C LEU A 94 13.66 6.84 8.00
N SER A 95 14.82 6.25 7.68
CA SER A 95 15.92 5.98 8.62
C SER A 95 17.14 6.87 8.32
N LYS A 96 18.23 6.70 9.10
CA LYS A 96 19.56 7.29 8.82
C LYS A 96 20.29 6.62 7.65
N GLY A 97 19.86 5.44 7.22
CA GLY A 97 20.49 4.65 6.18
C GLY A 97 20.32 3.15 6.41
N ILE A 98 21.33 2.35 6.08
CA ILE A 98 21.36 0.90 6.36
C ILE A 98 22.54 0.54 7.26
N ARG A 99 22.38 -0.54 8.04
CA ARG A 99 23.44 -1.15 8.84
C ARG A 99 23.64 -2.61 8.43
N ILE A 100 24.88 -3.02 8.18
CA ILE A 100 25.27 -4.39 7.82
C ILE A 100 26.34 -4.84 8.81
N GLY A 101 25.97 -5.64 9.80
CA GLY A 101 26.86 -5.96 10.91
C GLY A 101 27.24 -4.69 11.68
N SER A 102 28.54 -4.38 11.75
CA SER A 102 29.04 -3.14 12.36
C SER A 102 29.15 -1.97 11.38
N LYS A 103 28.92 -2.19 10.09
CA LYS A 103 29.06 -1.14 9.06
C LYS A 103 27.76 -0.36 8.92
N GLU A 104 27.84 0.94 9.14
CA GLU A 104 26.76 1.88 8.88
C GLU A 104 27.01 2.63 7.57
N ILE A 105 25.96 2.81 6.77
CA ILE A 105 26.02 3.47 5.46
C ILE A 105 24.92 4.52 5.42
N ASP A 106 25.31 5.77 5.13
CA ASP A 106 24.39 6.91 5.15
C ASP A 106 23.30 6.79 4.07
N ARG A 107 22.09 7.23 4.42
CA ARG A 107 20.93 7.28 3.55
C ARG A 107 21.22 7.92 2.19
N ARG A 108 22.00 9.00 2.13
CA ARG A 108 22.32 9.68 0.88
C ARG A 108 23.09 8.76 -0.06
N ASP A 109 24.07 8.04 0.46
CA ASP A 109 24.90 7.12 -0.31
C ASP A 109 24.08 5.92 -0.79
N VAL A 110 23.28 5.33 0.09
CA VAL A 110 22.38 4.22 -0.26
C VAL A 110 21.39 4.64 -1.35
N LEU A 111 20.69 5.76 -1.19
CA LEU A 111 19.64 6.18 -2.13
C LEU A 111 20.17 6.59 -3.52
N THR A 112 21.49 6.75 -3.70
CA THR A 112 22.04 6.93 -5.06
C THR A 112 21.69 5.78 -5.99
N PHE A 113 21.56 4.56 -5.46
CA PHE A 113 21.19 3.36 -6.21
C PHE A 113 19.73 3.39 -6.70
N ALA A 114 18.85 4.19 -6.09
CA ALA A 114 17.47 4.35 -6.55
C ALA A 114 17.33 5.39 -7.67
N THR A 115 18.38 6.17 -7.99
CA THR A 115 18.29 7.33 -8.91
C THR A 115 17.71 6.97 -10.28
N LYS A 116 18.24 5.92 -10.92
CA LYS A 116 17.77 5.50 -12.26
C LYS A 116 16.29 5.10 -12.22
N ARG A 117 15.89 4.34 -11.19
CA ARG A 117 14.50 3.92 -11.01
C ARG A 117 13.57 5.12 -10.82
N MET A 118 13.95 6.06 -9.97
CA MET A 118 13.17 7.28 -9.72
C MET A 118 13.03 8.15 -10.98
N GLN A 119 14.09 8.22 -11.81
CA GLN A 119 14.03 8.92 -13.10
C GLN A 119 13.08 8.23 -14.08
N ALA A 120 13.14 6.90 -14.17
CA ALA A 120 12.21 6.13 -15.02
C ALA A 120 10.74 6.27 -14.57
N MET A 121 10.47 6.29 -13.26
CA MET A 121 9.13 6.59 -12.69
C MET A 121 8.62 7.96 -13.15
N ASP A 122 9.45 8.99 -13.10
CA ASP A 122 9.07 10.35 -13.51
C ASP A 122 8.94 10.51 -15.02
N ALA A 123 9.82 9.85 -15.78
CA ALA A 123 9.80 9.86 -17.24
C ALA A 123 8.67 9.01 -17.85
N GLN A 124 7.93 8.25 -17.03
CA GLN A 124 6.91 7.28 -17.48
C GLN A 124 7.51 6.16 -18.35
N GLU A 125 8.76 5.80 -18.10
CA GLU A 125 9.45 4.67 -18.72
C GLU A 125 8.98 3.36 -18.05
N PHE A 126 7.68 3.09 -18.12
CA PHE A 126 7.05 2.00 -17.36
C PHE A 126 7.62 0.63 -17.71
N ASP A 127 8.11 0.43 -18.93
CA ASP A 127 8.76 -0.81 -19.36
C ASP A 127 10.02 -1.15 -18.53
N ASP A 128 10.74 -0.13 -18.05
CA ASP A 128 11.91 -0.30 -17.17
C ASP A 128 11.52 -0.54 -15.70
N LEU A 129 10.26 -0.26 -15.35
CA LEU A 129 9.74 -0.40 -13.99
C LEU A 129 9.00 -1.72 -13.77
N VAL A 130 8.36 -2.24 -14.81
CA VAL A 130 7.69 -3.54 -14.81
C VAL A 130 8.73 -4.62 -14.49
N LYS A 131 8.62 -5.20 -13.30
CA LYS A 131 9.33 -6.43 -12.95
C LYS A 131 8.30 -7.47 -12.55
N GLY A 132 8.17 -8.51 -13.38
CA GLY A 132 7.09 -9.48 -13.27
C GLY A 132 5.79 -8.90 -13.77
N ARG A 133 4.83 -8.62 -12.87
CA ARG A 133 3.47 -8.16 -13.19
C ARG A 133 3.04 -6.95 -12.37
N CYS A 134 3.99 -6.28 -11.72
CA CYS A 134 3.75 -5.14 -10.85
C CYS A 134 4.53 -3.92 -11.35
N ILE A 135 3.92 -2.75 -11.24
CA ILE A 135 4.53 -1.43 -11.36
C ILE A 135 4.28 -0.70 -10.04
N ASP A 136 5.31 -0.07 -9.49
CA ASP A 136 5.23 0.86 -8.38
C ASP A 136 5.62 2.27 -8.82
N LEU A 137 4.85 3.25 -8.35
CA LEU A 137 5.16 4.68 -8.45
C LEU A 137 5.30 5.22 -7.03
N LEU A 138 6.52 5.57 -6.65
CA LEU A 138 6.87 6.04 -5.31
C LEU A 138 7.26 7.52 -5.33
N CYS A 139 6.51 8.33 -4.61
CA CYS A 139 6.89 9.70 -4.28
C CYS A 139 7.70 9.70 -2.99
N VAL A 140 8.88 10.32 -3.04
CA VAL A 140 9.81 10.38 -1.91
C VAL A 140 9.95 11.83 -1.47
N GLY A 141 9.38 12.16 -0.30
CA GLY A 141 9.40 13.48 0.30
C GLY A 141 10.82 14.01 0.45
N GLY A 142 11.11 15.21 -0.07
CA GLY A 142 12.45 15.82 -0.04
C GLY A 142 13.40 15.36 -1.16
N SER A 143 12.98 14.47 -2.05
CA SER A 143 13.70 14.17 -3.29
C SER A 143 13.56 15.32 -4.31
N LYS A 144 14.53 15.46 -5.22
CA LYS A 144 14.42 16.35 -6.39
C LYS A 144 13.24 15.98 -7.30
N ILE A 145 12.84 14.71 -7.28
CA ILE A 145 11.77 14.12 -8.10
C ILE A 145 10.63 13.62 -7.18
N GLN A 146 10.31 14.37 -6.13
CA GLN A 146 9.23 14.00 -5.19
C GLN A 146 7.89 13.86 -5.92
N TYR A 147 7.55 14.86 -6.75
CA TYR A 147 6.26 14.97 -7.43
C TYR A 147 6.35 14.33 -8.81
N LEU A 148 6.18 13.00 -8.87
CA LEU A 148 6.26 12.24 -10.11
C LEU A 148 5.28 12.80 -11.16
N LYS A 149 5.77 13.14 -12.35
CA LYS A 149 4.94 13.60 -13.48
C LYS A 149 3.72 12.72 -13.80
N PRO A 150 3.74 11.38 -13.65
CA PRO A 150 2.52 10.59 -13.82
C PRO A 150 1.41 10.92 -12.82
N LEU A 151 1.73 11.33 -11.59
CA LEU A 151 0.74 11.55 -10.53
C LEU A 151 0.43 13.03 -10.29
N PHE A 152 1.36 13.93 -10.63
CA PHE A 152 1.28 15.36 -10.32
C PHE A 152 1.19 16.24 -11.58
N SER A 153 0.42 17.31 -11.48
CA SER A 153 0.35 18.37 -12.50
C SER A 153 1.37 19.48 -12.22
N SER A 154 1.62 19.74 -10.94
CA SER A 154 2.64 20.65 -10.44
C SER A 154 3.07 20.26 -9.03
N ARG A 155 4.04 20.97 -8.46
CA ARG A 155 4.50 20.76 -7.09
C ARG A 155 3.31 20.74 -6.11
N GLY A 156 3.12 19.63 -5.40
CA GLY A 156 2.06 19.46 -4.40
C GLY A 156 0.62 19.43 -4.92
N LYS A 157 0.42 19.45 -6.25
CA LYS A 157 -0.92 19.37 -6.86
C LYS A 157 -1.03 18.09 -7.70
N ALA A 158 -1.87 17.16 -7.26
CA ALA A 158 -2.15 15.95 -8.01
C ALA A 158 -2.75 16.29 -9.39
N LYS A 159 -2.68 15.37 -10.34
CA LYS A 159 -3.50 15.49 -11.56
C LYS A 159 -4.97 15.35 -11.18
N GLU A 160 -5.81 16.15 -11.82
CA GLU A 160 -7.27 15.95 -11.81
C GLU A 160 -7.64 14.75 -12.70
N LYS A 161 -8.90 14.30 -12.65
CA LYS A 161 -9.38 13.08 -13.32
C LYS A 161 -8.92 12.98 -14.78
N ASP A 162 -9.12 14.04 -15.56
CA ASP A 162 -8.81 14.03 -17.01
C ASP A 162 -7.32 13.86 -17.30
N GLY A 163 -6.46 14.37 -16.42
CA GLY A 163 -5.02 14.16 -16.50
C GLY A 163 -4.58 12.79 -15.99
N MET A 164 -5.28 12.25 -14.99
CA MET A 164 -4.97 10.96 -14.37
C MET A 164 -5.44 9.77 -15.21
N ALA A 165 -6.57 9.90 -15.93
CA ALA A 165 -7.16 8.80 -16.69
C ALA A 165 -6.24 8.22 -17.78
N PRO A 166 -5.52 9.02 -18.60
CA PRO A 166 -4.55 8.47 -19.55
C PRO A 166 -3.40 7.70 -18.89
N VAL A 167 -2.94 8.16 -17.72
CA VAL A 167 -1.90 7.49 -16.94
C VAL A 167 -2.44 6.16 -16.41
N MET A 168 -3.64 6.16 -15.83
CA MET A 168 -4.29 4.96 -15.31
C MET A 168 -4.51 3.90 -16.40
N ARG A 169 -5.01 4.29 -17.58
CA ARG A 169 -5.15 3.40 -18.74
C ARG A 169 -3.81 2.79 -19.13
N THR A 170 -2.77 3.62 -19.24
CA THR A 170 -1.42 3.14 -19.59
C THR A 170 -0.89 2.13 -18.57
N LEU A 171 -1.04 2.40 -17.27
CA LEU A 171 -0.61 1.47 -16.22
C LEU A 171 -1.41 0.16 -16.24
N VAL A 172 -2.73 0.22 -16.43
CA VAL A 172 -3.60 -0.96 -16.54
C VAL A 172 -3.23 -1.80 -17.75
N ASP A 173 -3.07 -1.18 -18.92
CA ASP A 173 -2.69 -1.87 -20.17
C ASP A 173 -1.34 -2.58 -20.02
N ARG A 174 -0.34 -1.90 -19.43
CA ARG A 174 0.99 -2.46 -19.24
C ARG A 174 1.01 -3.60 -18.23
N THR A 175 0.33 -3.44 -17.10
CA THR A 175 0.29 -4.49 -16.08
C THR A 175 -0.53 -5.69 -16.53
N THR A 176 -1.58 -5.50 -17.32
CA THR A 176 -2.49 -6.56 -17.77
C THR A 176 -2.21 -7.11 -19.16
N GLN A 177 -1.14 -6.68 -19.84
CA GLN A 177 -0.78 -7.12 -21.20
C GLN A 177 -0.72 -8.65 -21.37
N GLN A 178 -0.33 -9.38 -20.32
CA GLN A 178 -0.26 -10.85 -20.32
C GLN A 178 -1.57 -11.55 -19.91
N SER A 179 -2.59 -10.79 -19.52
CA SER A 179 -3.90 -11.29 -19.13
C SER A 179 -4.84 -11.35 -20.34
N ARG A 180 -5.58 -12.46 -20.48
CA ARG A 180 -6.69 -12.53 -21.45
C ARG A 180 -7.93 -11.74 -21.00
N ALA A 181 -8.06 -11.51 -19.70
CA ALA A 181 -9.16 -10.76 -19.10
C ALA A 181 -8.82 -9.27 -19.05
N LYS A 182 -9.76 -8.43 -19.50
CA LYS A 182 -9.63 -6.97 -19.50
C LYS A 182 -10.26 -6.37 -18.25
N VAL A 183 -9.66 -5.28 -17.77
CA VAL A 183 -10.27 -4.42 -16.75
C VAL A 183 -11.31 -3.53 -17.46
N PRO A 184 -12.55 -3.40 -16.95
CA PRO A 184 -13.56 -2.55 -17.57
C PRO A 184 -13.14 -1.07 -17.60
N GLU A 185 -13.38 -0.37 -18.72
CA GLU A 185 -13.05 1.06 -18.83
C GLU A 185 -13.74 1.93 -17.77
N SER A 186 -14.97 1.59 -17.38
CA SER A 186 -15.68 2.29 -16.30
C SER A 186 -14.93 2.23 -14.97
N LEU A 187 -14.34 1.06 -14.66
CA LEU A 187 -13.48 0.91 -13.49
C LEU A 187 -12.17 1.71 -13.65
N VAL A 188 -11.57 1.73 -14.84
CA VAL A 188 -10.36 2.54 -15.09
C VAL A 188 -10.62 4.03 -14.85
N ASP A 189 -11.76 4.55 -15.31
CA ASP A 189 -12.18 5.94 -15.06
C ASP A 189 -12.46 6.21 -13.58
N ALA A 190 -13.07 5.26 -12.87
CA ALA A 190 -13.30 5.35 -11.42
C ALA A 190 -11.97 5.36 -10.64
N LEU A 191 -11.03 4.50 -11.01
CA LEU A 191 -9.68 4.44 -10.42
C LEU A 191 -8.89 5.73 -10.69
N ALA A 192 -9.04 6.35 -11.86
CA ALA A 192 -8.39 7.61 -12.18
C ALA A 192 -8.89 8.76 -11.31
N LEU A 193 -10.22 8.87 -11.12
CA LEU A 193 -10.82 9.84 -10.20
C LEU A 193 -10.36 9.59 -8.76
N PHE A 194 -10.43 8.33 -8.31
CA PHE A 194 -10.01 7.96 -6.96
C PHE A 194 -8.53 8.20 -6.69
N SER A 195 -7.66 7.91 -7.67
CA SER A 195 -6.23 8.23 -7.61
C SER A 195 -5.97 9.72 -7.45
N ALA A 196 -6.61 10.55 -8.26
CA ALA A 196 -6.48 12.00 -8.19
C ALA A 196 -6.82 12.51 -6.79
N GLU A 197 -7.96 12.06 -6.24
CA GLU A 197 -8.41 12.44 -4.91
C GLU A 197 -7.50 11.92 -3.79
N LEU A 198 -7.08 10.65 -3.83
CA LEU A 198 -6.22 10.08 -2.79
C LEU A 198 -4.86 10.77 -2.75
N ILE A 199 -4.21 10.95 -3.90
CA ILE A 199 -2.90 11.61 -3.95
C ILE A 199 -3.00 13.06 -3.46
N GLN A 200 -4.05 13.79 -3.86
CA GLN A 200 -4.28 15.15 -3.36
C GLN A 200 -4.55 15.18 -1.85
N ASN A 201 -5.40 14.28 -1.35
CA ASN A 201 -5.68 14.14 0.08
C ASN A 201 -4.41 13.83 0.89
N THR A 202 -3.51 13.01 0.36
CA THR A 202 -2.23 12.71 1.00
C THR A 202 -1.37 13.97 1.13
N GLN A 203 -1.27 14.79 0.08
CA GLN A 203 -0.54 16.07 0.15
C GLN A 203 -1.15 17.05 1.16
N GLU A 204 -2.47 17.09 1.28
CA GLU A 204 -3.15 18.01 2.18
C GLU A 204 -3.12 17.55 3.64
N HIS A 205 -3.04 16.24 3.87
CA HIS A 205 -3.39 15.67 5.17
C HIS A 205 -2.40 14.64 5.74
N ALA A 206 -1.55 14.00 4.94
CA ALA A 206 -0.66 12.93 5.40
C ALA A 206 0.84 13.29 5.39
N ILE A 207 1.20 14.51 4.95
CA ILE A 207 2.58 15.03 5.04
C ILE A 207 2.88 15.74 6.37
N THR A 208 1.94 15.70 7.30
CA THR A 208 2.07 16.25 8.67
C THR A 208 1.63 15.19 9.68
N ASP A 209 2.16 15.28 10.90
CA ASP A 209 1.66 14.46 12.00
C ASP A 209 0.22 14.85 12.42
N HIS A 210 -0.33 14.10 13.38
CA HIS A 210 -1.66 14.34 13.95
C HIS A 210 -1.86 15.74 14.56
N THR A 211 -0.78 16.42 14.95
CA THR A 211 -0.79 17.80 15.50
C THR A 211 -0.53 18.88 14.44
N GLY A 212 -0.29 18.50 13.19
CA GLY A 212 0.00 19.40 12.09
C GLY A 212 1.48 19.73 11.89
N ARG A 213 2.41 19.04 12.58
CA ARG A 213 3.85 19.24 12.34
C ARG A 213 4.29 18.56 11.05
N PRO A 214 4.99 19.23 10.12
CA PRO A 214 5.41 18.62 8.87
C PRO A 214 6.39 17.46 9.02
N TYR A 215 6.20 16.40 8.23
CA TYR A 215 7.17 15.33 8.06
C TYR A 215 8.23 15.72 7.02
N LEU A 216 9.47 15.91 7.46
CA LEU A 216 10.61 16.17 6.57
C LEU A 216 10.92 14.98 5.65
N SER A 217 10.70 13.77 6.16
CA SER A 217 10.80 12.51 5.41
C SER A 217 9.44 11.83 5.42
N HIS A 218 8.89 11.62 4.24
CA HIS A 218 7.66 10.88 4.02
C HIS A 218 7.72 10.20 2.65
N VAL A 219 6.86 9.22 2.44
CA VAL A 219 6.61 8.59 1.16
C VAL A 219 5.10 8.44 0.93
N GLU A 220 4.70 8.47 -0.33
CA GLU A 220 3.38 8.09 -0.79
C GLU A 220 3.46 7.49 -2.19
N GLY A 221 2.41 6.80 -2.63
CA GLY A 221 2.41 6.25 -3.98
C GLY A 221 1.33 5.24 -4.26
N VAL A 222 1.54 4.52 -5.35
CA VAL A 222 0.65 3.48 -5.85
C VAL A 222 1.47 2.28 -6.33
N LEU A 223 1.00 1.08 -6.02
CA LEU A 223 1.42 -0.16 -6.65
C LEU A 223 0.25 -0.71 -7.46
N MET A 224 0.51 -1.21 -8.66
CA MET A 224 -0.50 -1.78 -9.54
C MET A 224 0.04 -3.02 -10.24
N GLY A 225 -0.81 -4.03 -10.40
CA GLY A 225 -0.42 -5.25 -11.08
C GLY A 225 -1.55 -6.24 -11.21
N TRP A 226 -1.21 -7.47 -11.57
CA TRP A 226 -2.09 -8.60 -11.32
C TRP A 226 -1.31 -9.78 -10.78
N THR A 227 -1.97 -10.51 -9.88
CA THR A 227 -1.36 -11.62 -9.16
C THR A 227 -2.19 -12.87 -9.33
N ARG A 228 -1.51 -14.01 -9.22
CA ARG A 228 -2.15 -15.30 -8.96
C ARG A 228 -1.87 -15.71 -7.52
N PHE A 229 -2.88 -15.63 -6.68
CA PHE A 229 -2.84 -16.04 -5.28
C PHE A 229 -3.06 -17.55 -5.20
N TYR A 230 -1.99 -18.31 -4.94
CA TYR A 230 -2.11 -19.75 -4.70
C TYR A 230 -2.65 -20.05 -3.31
N GLU A 231 -3.54 -21.04 -3.22
CA GLU A 231 -4.19 -21.45 -1.96
C GLU A 231 -3.18 -21.78 -0.85
N SER A 232 -2.05 -22.41 -1.21
CA SER A 232 -0.99 -22.81 -0.26
C SER A 232 -0.33 -21.65 0.49
N THR A 233 -0.55 -20.40 0.07
CA THR A 233 0.14 -19.24 0.63
C THR A 233 -0.82 -18.16 1.08
N PHE A 234 -1.93 -17.95 0.35
CA PHE A 234 -2.74 -16.75 0.51
C PHE A 234 -4.16 -17.02 0.99
N LYS A 235 -4.59 -18.28 1.13
CA LYS A 235 -5.96 -18.60 1.56
C LYS A 235 -6.28 -17.97 2.91
N ASP A 236 -5.33 -18.04 3.83
CA ASP A 236 -5.52 -17.58 5.21
C ASP A 236 -5.68 -16.06 5.30
N ASP A 237 -5.16 -15.30 4.32
CA ASP A 237 -5.37 -13.85 4.24
C ASP A 237 -6.86 -13.50 4.04
N PHE A 238 -7.64 -14.41 3.45
CA PHE A 238 -9.08 -14.25 3.23
C PHE A 238 -9.93 -15.03 4.25
N SER A 239 -9.33 -15.52 5.35
CA SER A 239 -10.04 -16.38 6.30
C SER A 239 -10.69 -15.64 7.47
N GLY A 240 -10.31 -14.38 7.71
CA GLY A 240 -10.69 -13.60 8.90
C GLY A 240 -12.16 -13.15 8.98
N HIS A 241 -12.97 -13.38 7.93
CA HIS A 241 -14.40 -13.09 7.93
C HIS A 241 -15.17 -14.02 6.96
N PRO A 242 -16.43 -14.41 7.25
CA PRO A 242 -17.24 -15.24 6.33
C PRO A 242 -17.35 -14.69 4.90
N ASP A 243 -17.57 -13.39 4.72
CA ASP A 243 -17.61 -12.75 3.40
C ASP A 243 -16.28 -12.85 2.62
N LEU A 244 -15.12 -12.82 3.30
CA LEU A 244 -13.81 -13.01 2.66
C LEU A 244 -13.63 -14.47 2.23
N ASN A 245 -14.03 -15.41 3.08
CA ASN A 245 -14.02 -16.84 2.75
C ASN A 245 -14.91 -17.13 1.54
N LYS A 246 -16.10 -16.50 1.50
CA LYS A 246 -17.02 -16.59 0.37
C LYS A 246 -16.38 -16.01 -0.90
N TYR A 247 -15.82 -14.80 -0.83
CA TYR A 247 -15.10 -14.17 -1.95
C TYR A 247 -13.99 -15.08 -2.50
N TRP A 248 -13.16 -15.66 -1.63
CA TRP A 248 -12.13 -16.62 -2.06
C TRP A 248 -12.74 -17.85 -2.74
N ASN A 249 -13.78 -18.44 -2.16
CA ASN A 249 -14.37 -19.67 -2.68
C ASN A 249 -15.07 -19.48 -4.02
N ASP A 250 -15.70 -18.33 -4.23
CA ASP A 250 -16.40 -18.00 -5.47
C ASP A 250 -15.43 -17.68 -6.61
N GLU A 251 -14.31 -16.99 -6.31
CA GLU A 251 -13.42 -16.43 -7.33
C GLU A 251 -12.14 -17.26 -7.57
N ALA A 252 -11.73 -18.13 -6.64
CA ALA A 252 -10.57 -18.99 -6.81
C ALA A 252 -10.92 -20.26 -7.59
N ALA A 253 -10.22 -20.48 -8.70
CA ALA A 253 -10.41 -21.63 -9.60
C ALA A 253 -9.22 -22.60 -9.55
N ARG A 254 -9.43 -23.85 -9.97
CA ARG A 254 -8.33 -24.81 -10.17
C ARG A 254 -7.61 -24.50 -11.48
N THR A 255 -6.28 -24.51 -11.41
CA THR A 255 -5.38 -24.42 -12.57
C THR A 255 -5.31 -25.77 -13.30
N GLU A 256 -4.69 -25.80 -14.48
CA GLU A 256 -4.43 -27.02 -15.25
C GLU A 256 -3.61 -28.06 -14.46
N THR A 257 -2.77 -27.61 -13.51
CA THR A 257 -1.99 -28.48 -12.62
C THR A 257 -2.76 -28.93 -11.37
N GLY A 258 -4.05 -28.59 -11.27
CA GLY A 258 -4.92 -28.93 -10.15
C GLY A 258 -4.83 -27.99 -8.93
N ALA A 259 -3.84 -27.09 -8.88
CA ALA A 259 -3.69 -26.12 -7.79
C ALA A 259 -4.81 -25.08 -7.81
N LYS A 260 -5.45 -24.82 -6.65
CA LYS A 260 -6.48 -23.77 -6.52
C LYS A 260 -5.80 -22.40 -6.37
N SER A 261 -6.27 -21.42 -7.14
CA SER A 261 -5.74 -20.06 -7.07
C SER A 261 -6.75 -19.00 -7.48
N LEU A 262 -6.69 -17.83 -6.86
CA LEU A 262 -7.39 -16.62 -7.28
C LEU A 262 -6.49 -15.81 -8.21
N ARG A 263 -7.02 -15.37 -9.36
CA ARG A 263 -6.34 -14.38 -10.22
C ARG A 263 -7.03 -13.05 -10.05
N ALA A 264 -6.30 -12.00 -9.73
CA ALA A 264 -6.89 -10.67 -9.59
C ALA A 264 -5.98 -9.58 -10.15
N PHE A 265 -6.59 -8.57 -10.74
CA PHE A 265 -6.00 -7.25 -10.91
C PHE A 265 -6.03 -6.53 -9.57
N GLU A 266 -4.96 -5.80 -9.28
CA GLU A 266 -4.74 -5.14 -8.01
C GLU A 266 -4.21 -3.73 -8.20
N ILE A 267 -4.69 -2.84 -7.35
CA ILE A 267 -4.12 -1.51 -7.16
C ILE A 267 -4.14 -1.16 -5.68
N SER A 268 -3.01 -0.71 -5.17
CA SER A 268 -2.80 -0.39 -3.77
C SER A 268 -2.17 0.99 -3.62
N TYR A 269 -2.86 1.86 -2.90
CA TYR A 269 -2.38 3.20 -2.54
C TYR A 269 -1.80 3.15 -1.14
N PHE A 270 -0.74 3.92 -0.90
CA PHE A 270 -0.11 4.00 0.40
C PHE A 270 0.42 5.40 0.70
N ASP A 271 0.52 5.72 1.98
CA ASP A 271 1.22 6.87 2.51
C ASP A 271 1.93 6.53 3.83
N SER A 272 2.88 7.39 4.23
CA SER A 272 3.62 7.27 5.49
C SER A 272 3.21 8.27 6.58
N GLY A 273 1.99 8.81 6.46
CA GLY A 273 1.43 9.82 7.35
C GLY A 273 1.00 9.27 8.71
N PRO A 274 0.16 9.99 9.46
CA PRO A 274 -0.27 9.59 10.79
C PRO A 274 -1.44 8.59 10.78
N GLY A 275 -1.96 8.24 9.59
CA GLY A 275 -3.17 7.45 9.42
C GLY A 275 -4.45 8.29 9.37
N LEU A 276 -5.52 7.70 8.79
CA LEU A 276 -6.74 8.43 8.45
C LEU A 276 -7.47 8.98 9.68
N VAL A 277 -7.63 8.14 10.71
CA VAL A 277 -8.38 8.50 11.92
C VAL A 277 -7.63 9.53 12.75
N SER A 278 -6.33 9.32 12.96
CA SER A 278 -5.53 10.24 13.76
C SER A 278 -5.45 11.62 13.11
N ARG A 279 -5.39 11.68 11.78
CA ARG A 279 -5.46 12.97 11.09
C ARG A 279 -6.83 13.62 11.19
N PHE A 280 -7.91 12.85 10.99
CA PHE A 280 -9.28 13.36 10.99
C PHE A 280 -9.71 13.89 12.36
N THR A 281 -9.26 13.23 13.43
CA THR A 281 -9.64 13.57 14.82
C THR A 281 -8.62 14.46 15.53
N GLY A 282 -7.38 14.55 15.04
CA GLY A 282 -6.25 15.19 15.71
C GLY A 282 -5.71 14.41 16.92
N LYS A 283 -6.21 13.18 17.17
CA LYS A 283 -5.85 12.34 18.33
C LYS A 283 -5.10 11.10 17.89
N ARG A 284 -4.22 10.56 18.75
CA ARG A 284 -3.60 9.25 18.47
C ARG A 284 -4.64 8.14 18.62
N VAL A 285 -4.51 7.07 17.83
CA VAL A 285 -5.44 5.91 17.92
C VAL A 285 -5.41 5.25 19.31
N GLN A 286 -4.29 5.31 20.01
CA GLN A 286 -4.18 4.81 21.39
C GLN A 286 -5.03 5.60 22.40
N GLU A 287 -5.45 6.83 22.08
CA GLU A 287 -6.29 7.68 22.94
C GLU A 287 -7.80 7.42 22.77
N MET A 288 -8.18 6.46 21.93
CA MET A 288 -9.57 6.11 21.66
C MET A 288 -9.82 4.62 21.77
N SER A 289 -11.07 4.25 22.06
CA SER A 289 -11.51 2.86 21.94
C SER A 289 -11.47 2.42 20.47
N LEU A 290 -11.39 1.11 20.22
CA LEU A 290 -11.42 0.58 18.85
C LEU A 290 -12.75 0.91 18.14
N GLU A 291 -13.85 0.93 18.91
CA GLU A 291 -15.18 1.26 18.40
C GLU A 291 -15.30 2.75 18.00
N ASP A 292 -14.73 3.65 18.80
CA ASP A 292 -14.63 5.08 18.46
C ASP A 292 -13.75 5.31 17.23
N GLU A 293 -12.62 4.59 17.14
CA GLU A 293 -11.75 4.61 15.97
C GLU A 293 -12.50 4.17 14.71
N ARG A 294 -13.28 3.09 14.80
CA ARG A 294 -14.10 2.57 13.70
C ARG A 294 -15.17 3.57 13.26
N ARG A 295 -15.90 4.16 14.20
CA ARG A 295 -16.87 5.23 13.90
C ARG A 295 -16.21 6.43 13.24
N ALA A 296 -15.05 6.86 13.73
CA ALA A 296 -14.31 7.98 13.16
C ALA A 296 -13.81 7.67 11.74
N LEU A 297 -13.36 6.44 11.49
CA LEU A 297 -12.95 6.01 10.14
C LEU A 297 -14.12 6.04 9.17
N LEU A 298 -15.27 5.44 9.52
CA LEU A 298 -16.46 5.46 8.66
C LEU A 298 -16.92 6.89 8.36
N ARG A 299 -16.94 7.76 9.38
CA ARG A 299 -17.22 9.19 9.18
C ARG A 299 -16.21 9.87 8.27
N CYS A 300 -14.92 9.56 8.38
CA CYS A 300 -13.87 10.10 7.50
C CYS A 300 -14.11 9.69 6.04
N LEU A 301 -14.42 8.42 5.79
CA LEU A 301 -14.71 7.90 4.44
C LEU A 301 -15.98 8.53 3.84
N GLN A 302 -17.06 8.68 4.63
CA GLN A 302 -18.32 9.29 4.21
C GLN A 302 -18.24 10.82 4.08
N HIS A 303 -17.49 11.49 4.96
CA HIS A 303 -17.27 12.94 4.87
C HIS A 303 -16.52 13.27 3.58
N LYS A 304 -15.49 12.48 3.26
CA LYS A 304 -14.79 12.60 1.98
C LYS A 304 -15.74 12.37 0.81
N SER A 305 -16.78 11.55 0.95
CA SER A 305 -17.83 11.39 -0.07
C SER A 305 -18.80 12.57 -0.21
N THR A 306 -18.90 13.47 0.76
CA THR A 306 -19.97 14.48 0.83
C THR A 306 -19.47 15.93 0.81
N SER A 307 -18.15 16.14 0.72
CA SER A 307 -17.54 17.48 0.86
C SER A 307 -17.25 18.16 -0.49
N LYS A 308 -18.16 19.07 -0.89
CA LYS A 308 -18.13 20.15 -1.90
C LYS A 308 -19.01 19.91 -3.14
N SER A 309 -20.14 20.62 -3.20
CA SER A 309 -21.15 20.59 -4.26
C SER A 309 -20.82 21.35 -5.56
N GLN A 310 -19.59 21.85 -5.74
CA GLN A 310 -19.22 22.68 -6.90
C GLN A 310 -18.01 22.18 -7.70
N THR A 311 -17.36 21.11 -7.24
CA THR A 311 -16.24 20.43 -7.90
C THR A 311 -16.41 18.95 -7.64
N ALA A 312 -16.10 18.05 -8.58
CA ALA A 312 -16.25 16.58 -8.46
C ALA A 312 -15.39 15.90 -7.35
N ALA A 313 -15.05 16.62 -6.29
CA ALA A 313 -14.29 16.17 -5.15
C ALA A 313 -15.17 15.35 -4.21
N GLY A 314 -14.71 14.15 -3.87
CA GLY A 314 -15.38 13.20 -3.00
C GLY A 314 -16.12 12.08 -3.72
N GLU A 315 -16.19 12.12 -5.04
CA GLU A 315 -16.91 11.13 -5.83
C GLU A 315 -16.04 9.89 -6.12
N GLY A 316 -14.72 9.95 -5.90
CA GLY A 316 -13.79 8.87 -6.22
C GLY A 316 -14.05 7.57 -5.45
N LEU A 317 -14.16 7.64 -4.12
CA LEU A 317 -14.42 6.44 -3.31
C LEU A 317 -15.80 5.81 -3.62
N PRO A 318 -16.92 6.58 -3.63
CA PRO A 318 -18.21 6.05 -4.08
C PRO A 318 -18.17 5.44 -5.47
N SER A 319 -17.51 6.10 -6.43
CA SER A 319 -17.40 5.61 -7.80
C SER A 319 -16.70 4.26 -7.87
N VAL A 320 -15.57 4.09 -7.17
CA VAL A 320 -14.88 2.79 -7.13
C VAL A 320 -15.72 1.72 -6.44
N LEU A 321 -16.34 2.02 -5.30
CA LEU A 321 -17.19 1.05 -4.59
C LEU A 321 -18.39 0.62 -5.46
N GLN A 322 -18.98 1.55 -6.21
CA GLN A 322 -20.05 1.26 -7.16
C GLN A 322 -19.58 0.32 -8.27
N GLU A 323 -18.42 0.58 -8.87
CA GLU A 323 -17.85 -0.30 -9.90
C GLU A 323 -17.55 -1.70 -9.34
N LEU A 324 -16.93 -1.79 -8.15
CA LEU A 324 -16.67 -3.07 -7.48
C LEU A 324 -17.97 -3.84 -7.17
N ARG A 325 -19.04 -3.13 -6.80
CA ARG A 325 -20.36 -3.72 -6.59
C ARG A 325 -20.97 -4.28 -7.88
N GLN A 326 -20.79 -3.60 -9.01
CA GLN A 326 -21.27 -4.08 -10.31
C GLN A 326 -20.51 -5.32 -10.79
N ILE A 327 -19.18 -5.28 -10.72
CA ILE A 327 -18.34 -6.32 -11.33
C ILE A 327 -17.97 -7.45 -10.36
N GLY A 328 -18.27 -7.31 -9.07
CA GLY A 328 -17.82 -8.20 -8.00
C GLY A 328 -16.32 -8.06 -7.76
N GLY A 329 -15.94 -7.28 -6.75
CA GLY A 329 -14.56 -7.07 -6.34
C GLY A 329 -14.46 -6.74 -4.86
N LEU A 330 -13.25 -6.47 -4.40
CA LEU A 330 -12.93 -6.25 -2.99
C LEU A 330 -12.12 -4.97 -2.81
N MET A 331 -12.41 -4.23 -1.75
CA MET A 331 -11.57 -3.14 -1.24
C MET A 331 -11.17 -3.43 0.21
N ARG A 332 -9.88 -3.25 0.54
CA ARG A 332 -9.33 -3.29 1.90
C ARG A 332 -8.74 -1.94 2.27
N ILE A 333 -8.96 -1.48 3.50
CA ILE A 333 -8.39 -0.26 4.08
C ILE A 333 -7.68 -0.62 5.39
N ARG A 334 -6.37 -0.42 5.47
CA ARG A 334 -5.54 -0.66 6.66
C ARG A 334 -4.94 0.65 7.17
N THR A 335 -5.37 1.08 8.37
CA THR A 335 -4.88 2.32 9.01
C THR A 335 -5.11 2.26 10.52
N GLY A 336 -4.22 2.83 11.32
CA GLY A 336 -4.36 2.79 12.79
C GLY A 336 -4.38 1.34 13.29
N ARG A 337 -5.36 0.97 14.12
CA ARG A 337 -5.58 -0.42 14.57
C ARG A 337 -6.62 -1.17 13.74
N LEU A 338 -7.12 -0.54 12.67
CA LEU A 338 -8.21 -1.08 11.86
C LEU A 338 -7.69 -1.63 10.53
N SER A 339 -8.25 -2.77 10.14
CA SER A 339 -8.22 -3.32 8.78
C SER A 339 -9.66 -3.60 8.40
N MET A 340 -10.27 -2.75 7.58
CA MET A 340 -11.65 -2.91 7.14
C MET A 340 -11.71 -3.34 5.67
N PHE A 341 -12.81 -3.95 5.26
CA PHE A 341 -13.05 -4.26 3.86
C PHE A 341 -14.50 -4.19 3.44
N ASN A 342 -14.69 -4.12 2.13
CA ASN A 342 -15.95 -4.44 1.49
C ASN A 342 -15.67 -5.43 0.35
N ALA A 343 -16.41 -6.53 0.30
CA ALA A 343 -16.28 -7.56 -0.72
C ALA A 343 -17.66 -7.80 -1.35
N PHE A 344 -17.77 -7.54 -2.65
CA PHE A 344 -19.03 -7.59 -3.37
C PHE A 344 -19.11 -8.81 -4.27
N THR A 345 -20.30 -9.37 -4.37
CA THR A 345 -20.68 -10.21 -5.52
C THR A 345 -21.21 -9.32 -6.65
N PRO A 346 -21.10 -9.74 -7.92
CA PRO A 346 -21.65 -8.97 -9.03
C PRO A 346 -23.14 -8.64 -8.82
N GLY A 347 -23.51 -7.37 -8.89
CA GLY A 347 -24.89 -6.90 -8.73
C GLY A 347 -25.41 -6.87 -7.28
N ASP A 348 -24.52 -6.93 -6.29
CA ASP A 348 -24.87 -6.77 -4.87
C ASP A 348 -25.65 -5.46 -4.63
N ASN A 349 -26.61 -5.48 -3.70
CA ASN A 349 -27.51 -4.37 -3.38
C ASN A 349 -27.28 -3.77 -1.98
N ARG A 350 -26.30 -4.27 -1.23
CA ARG A 350 -25.91 -3.72 0.08
C ARG A 350 -25.45 -2.26 -0.02
N ASP A 351 -25.47 -1.57 1.12
CA ASP A 351 -24.93 -0.23 1.27
C ASP A 351 -23.42 -0.20 0.93
N LEU A 352 -23.00 0.82 0.18
CA LEU A 352 -21.62 0.92 -0.31
C LEU A 352 -20.59 1.06 0.82
N PHE A 353 -20.99 1.66 1.94
CA PHE A 353 -20.13 1.93 3.10
C PHE A 353 -20.33 0.93 4.23
N ALA A 354 -21.01 -0.20 3.99
CA ALA A 354 -21.14 -1.30 4.93
C ALA A 354 -19.83 -2.12 5.05
N PHE A 355 -18.75 -1.47 5.48
CA PHE A 355 -17.45 -2.10 5.68
C PHE A 355 -17.47 -3.07 6.87
N ASN A 356 -16.93 -4.26 6.68
CA ASN A 356 -16.66 -5.25 7.74
C ASN A 356 -15.21 -5.14 8.22
N ASP A 357 -14.92 -5.70 9.39
CA ASP A 357 -13.53 -5.87 9.86
C ASP A 357 -12.90 -7.09 9.17
N TRP A 358 -11.67 -6.94 8.69
CA TRP A 358 -10.92 -7.99 7.96
C TRP A 358 -10.66 -9.24 8.79
N THR A 359 -10.53 -9.04 10.10
CA THR A 359 -10.29 -10.06 11.11
C THR A 359 -11.02 -9.66 12.38
N GLU A 360 -11.42 -10.65 13.17
CA GLU A 360 -11.99 -10.45 14.51
C GLU A 360 -10.93 -10.09 15.55
N THR A 361 -9.64 -10.30 15.23
CA THR A 361 -8.53 -10.01 16.14
C THR A 361 -8.18 -8.52 16.14
N ASN A 362 -7.88 -7.99 17.33
CA ASN A 362 -7.35 -6.64 17.44
C ASN A 362 -5.97 -6.56 16.80
N LEU A 363 -5.78 -5.63 15.86
CA LEU A 363 -4.50 -5.41 15.20
C LEU A 363 -3.69 -4.32 15.92
N SER A 364 -2.37 -4.46 15.87
CA SER A 364 -1.46 -3.43 16.35
C SER A 364 -1.53 -2.16 15.48
N PRO A 365 -1.28 -0.98 16.07
CA PRO A 365 -1.35 0.28 15.34
C PRO A 365 -0.28 0.36 14.25
N VAL A 366 -0.67 0.81 13.06
CA VAL A 366 0.25 1.12 11.95
C VAL A 366 0.33 2.62 11.71
N GLN A 367 1.46 3.04 11.14
CA GLN A 367 1.61 4.37 10.57
C GLN A 367 1.09 4.40 9.13
N GLY A 368 0.57 5.55 8.72
CA GLY A 368 0.01 5.77 7.39
C GLY A 368 -1.30 5.04 7.13
N ALA A 369 -1.64 4.94 5.85
CA ALA A 369 -2.77 4.16 5.38
C ALA A 369 -2.37 3.33 4.15
N VAL A 370 -3.01 2.18 4.00
CA VAL A 370 -2.97 1.36 2.78
C VAL A 370 -4.40 1.11 2.35
N ILE A 371 -4.72 1.43 1.09
CA ILE A 371 -6.02 1.13 0.47
C ILE A 371 -5.76 0.24 -0.73
N SER A 372 -6.24 -1.00 -0.70
CA SER A 372 -6.05 -1.99 -1.76
C SER A 372 -7.38 -2.37 -2.40
N ILE A 373 -7.40 -2.45 -3.72
CA ILE A 373 -8.54 -2.85 -4.53
C ILE A 373 -8.15 -4.11 -5.31
N LEU A 374 -8.99 -5.14 -5.24
CA LEU A 374 -8.79 -6.43 -5.89
C LEU A 374 -9.99 -6.70 -6.79
N VAL A 375 -9.72 -7.01 -8.06
CA VAL A 375 -10.75 -7.35 -9.06
C VAL A 375 -10.43 -8.70 -9.68
N PRO A 376 -11.27 -9.73 -9.48
CA PRO A 376 -11.07 -11.04 -10.07
C PRO A 376 -10.93 -11.00 -11.59
N LEU A 377 -9.88 -11.63 -12.11
CA LEU A 377 -9.65 -11.79 -13.55
C LEU A 377 -10.27 -13.11 -14.00
N ARG A 378 -11.57 -13.05 -14.27
CA ARG A 378 -12.37 -14.20 -14.74
C ARG A 378 -12.02 -14.50 -16.19
N ALA A 379 -11.73 -15.77 -16.50
CA ALA A 379 -11.63 -16.19 -17.89
C ALA A 379 -13.03 -16.11 -18.51
N GLN A 380 -13.18 -15.39 -19.62
CA GLN A 380 -14.40 -15.43 -20.42
C GLN A 380 -14.56 -16.78 -21.09
#